data_AF-A0A958CRI6-F1
#
_entry.id   AF-A0A958CRI6-F1
#
_cell.length_a   1.000
_cell.length_b   1.000
_cell.length_c   1.000
_cell.angle_alpha   90.00
_cell.angle_beta   90.00
_cell.angle_gamma   90.00
#
_symmetry.space_group_name_H-M   'P 1'
#
loop_
_entity.id
_entity.type
_entity.pdbx_description
1 polymer ?
#
loop_
_entity_poly.entity_id
_entity_poly.type
_entity_poly.pdbx_seq_one_letter_code
_entity_poly.pdbx_strand_id
1 'polypeptide(L)'
;AVVFPSLELPADSGIWCAGDAVAFARSFGFSPGCEYGADNDPTVPNLSGPTLRFGNNGGQALLLGRAGQRIDAVVYEGGDATQAGWQGPAVEPYTPSTAYGAEGQILYRKFDWQTGQPLPDSDTRGDWAQDPNDHIDGRRVQYPGWDLDAFARPTTLNADGEFTVALGPDNLFDAVNGAFTGAQHSIRIEGYTFEHLALGQTLAARAAQGVDVTLLLEGGPPGGISDQQRYITQLIEDAGGQVWFMVSDRNGADDRYANQHAKFAVIDDQVALISSENFSGDSMPDDDKSDGTLGRRGSALLTTAPAVVAHLQALYAADFDPQHHLDLFRWSAADPKYGAPPVGFVPSAETGGTGYQPLYAQPLTFSGSLTAEVVHSPETSLLPVDQGGLLGMVDRAGAGDTVLVEQLYERVHWGGSNDTPQSAPNLRLQAYIDAARRGATVRILLDAYFDTGDNAETVAYISQIVQNEGINLRALLGNPTGRGIHNKMILVEAGGEKWTHLGSINGSEASSKANRELAIQVQSDAVYAYFAPAFWVDWTSSGGLCCSDAAFIE
;
A
#
# COMPACT_ATOMS: atom_id res chain seq x y z
N ALA A 1 -29.72 -16.53 -26.07
CA ALA A 1 -29.42 -15.36 -25.24
C ALA A 1 -30.05 -15.59 -23.88
N VAL A 2 -29.36 -15.21 -22.81
CA VAL A 2 -30.00 -15.05 -21.50
C VAL A 2 -30.81 -13.76 -21.49
N VAL A 3 -31.81 -13.70 -20.62
CA VAL A 3 -32.63 -12.52 -20.40
C VAL A 3 -32.59 -12.18 -18.92
N PHE A 4 -32.16 -10.94 -18.64
CA PHE A 4 -32.14 -10.39 -17.30
C PHE A 4 -33.56 -10.29 -16.73
N PRO A 5 -33.75 -10.52 -15.42
CA PRO A 5 -34.99 -10.20 -14.75
C PRO A 5 -35.24 -8.69 -14.78
N SER A 6 -36.40 -8.26 -14.27
CA SER A 6 -36.66 -6.84 -14.09
C SER A 6 -35.74 -6.31 -12.98
N LEU A 7 -34.73 -5.54 -13.38
CA LEU A 7 -33.74 -4.93 -12.49
C LEU A 7 -33.81 -3.40 -12.65
N GLU A 8 -33.63 -2.67 -11.55
CA GLU A 8 -33.47 -1.23 -11.57
C GLU A 8 -31.98 -0.90 -11.42
N LEU A 9 -31.39 -0.30 -12.46
CA LEU A 9 -30.03 0.22 -12.44
C LEU A 9 -30.09 1.75 -12.38
N PRO A 10 -29.86 2.37 -11.21
CA PRO A 10 -29.73 3.82 -11.11
C PRO A 10 -28.64 4.36 -12.06
N ALA A 11 -28.79 5.63 -12.45
CA ALA A 11 -27.69 6.33 -13.13
C ALA A 11 -26.42 6.28 -12.27
N ASP A 12 -25.26 6.19 -12.92
CA ASP A 12 -23.95 6.19 -12.26
C ASP A 12 -23.75 5.06 -11.23
N SER A 13 -24.37 3.91 -11.47
CA SER A 13 -24.26 2.73 -10.60
C SER A 13 -24.01 1.46 -11.39
N GLY A 14 -23.61 0.40 -10.69
CA GLY A 14 -23.42 -0.95 -11.23
C GLY A 14 -24.34 -1.97 -10.54
N ILE A 15 -24.59 -3.10 -11.21
CA ILE A 15 -25.23 -4.28 -10.62
C ILE A 15 -24.36 -5.49 -10.92
N TRP A 16 -24.13 -6.30 -9.88
CA TRP A 16 -23.50 -7.60 -10.01
C TRP A 16 -24.53 -8.67 -10.33
N CYS A 17 -24.19 -9.53 -11.28
CA CYS A 17 -24.92 -10.76 -11.53
C CYS A 17 -23.94 -11.93 -11.54
N ALA A 18 -24.18 -12.91 -10.66
CA ALA A 18 -23.21 -13.97 -10.37
C ALA A 18 -23.68 -15.34 -10.87
N GLY A 19 -22.74 -16.24 -11.14
CA GLY A 19 -23.09 -17.64 -11.45
C GLY A 19 -23.65 -18.39 -10.23
N ASP A 20 -23.26 -17.95 -9.03
CA ASP A 20 -23.60 -18.54 -7.75
C ASP A 20 -23.71 -17.39 -6.73
N ALA A 21 -24.92 -17.10 -6.25
CA ALA A 21 -25.17 -15.95 -5.38
C ALA A 21 -24.54 -16.10 -4.00
N VAL A 22 -24.61 -17.30 -3.42
CA VAL A 22 -24.03 -17.61 -2.12
C VAL A 22 -22.51 -17.49 -2.14
N ALA A 23 -21.84 -17.98 -3.17
CA ALA A 23 -20.38 -17.86 -3.33
C ALA A 23 -19.96 -16.40 -3.55
N PHE A 24 -20.71 -15.65 -4.35
CA PHE A 24 -20.45 -14.22 -4.53
C PHE A 24 -20.51 -13.47 -3.20
N ALA A 25 -21.59 -13.65 -2.43
CA ALA A 25 -21.78 -12.94 -1.16
C ALA A 25 -20.68 -13.24 -0.12
N ARG A 26 -20.04 -14.40 -0.21
CA ARG A 26 -18.92 -14.79 0.68
C ARG A 26 -17.65 -13.98 0.44
N SER A 27 -17.39 -13.58 -0.80
CA SER A 27 -16.17 -12.83 -1.14
C SER A 27 -16.41 -11.33 -1.16
N PHE A 28 -17.60 -10.90 -1.62
CA PHE A 28 -17.94 -9.47 -1.76
C PHE A 28 -18.65 -8.89 -0.55
N GLY A 29 -19.18 -9.71 0.36
CA GLY A 29 -19.87 -9.22 1.55
C GLY A 29 -21.33 -8.84 1.35
N PHE A 30 -21.86 -8.89 0.13
CA PHE A 30 -23.26 -8.58 -0.18
C PHE A 30 -23.81 -9.49 -1.28
N SER A 31 -25.13 -9.68 -1.32
CA SER A 31 -25.78 -10.48 -2.36
C SER A 31 -25.73 -9.78 -3.72
N PRO A 32 -25.51 -10.51 -4.83
CA PRO A 32 -25.59 -9.92 -6.15
C PRO A 32 -27.04 -9.52 -6.47
N GLY A 33 -27.22 -8.60 -7.42
CA GLY A 33 -28.56 -8.19 -7.86
C GLY A 33 -29.28 -9.26 -8.67
N CYS A 34 -28.53 -10.22 -9.25
CA CYS A 34 -29.12 -11.38 -9.90
C CYS A 34 -28.17 -12.59 -9.99
N GLU A 35 -28.69 -13.77 -10.31
CA GLU A 35 -27.89 -14.99 -10.51
C GLU A 35 -28.22 -15.69 -11.84
N TYR A 36 -27.24 -16.41 -12.42
CA TYR A 36 -27.41 -17.03 -13.75
C TYR A 36 -27.03 -18.50 -13.85
N GLY A 37 -26.48 -19.09 -12.78
CA GLY A 37 -26.10 -20.49 -12.71
C GLY A 37 -27.10 -21.33 -11.92
N ALA A 38 -26.72 -21.76 -10.73
CA ALA A 38 -27.61 -22.52 -9.85
C ALA A 38 -28.48 -21.56 -9.04
N ASP A 39 -29.79 -21.83 -8.95
CA ASP A 39 -30.71 -21.15 -8.04
C ASP A 39 -30.40 -21.60 -6.61
N ASN A 40 -29.53 -20.85 -5.94
CA ASN A 40 -29.00 -21.23 -4.63
C ASN A 40 -29.22 -20.19 -3.53
N ASP A 41 -29.67 -19.00 -3.90
CA ASP A 41 -30.27 -18.02 -3.01
C ASP A 41 -31.66 -17.63 -3.52
N PRO A 42 -32.75 -18.13 -2.88
CA PRO A 42 -34.12 -17.87 -3.35
C PRO A 42 -34.53 -16.38 -3.25
N THR A 43 -33.72 -15.54 -2.62
CA THR A 43 -33.95 -14.09 -2.55
C THR A 43 -33.32 -13.32 -3.71
N VAL A 44 -32.41 -13.96 -4.46
CA VAL A 44 -31.72 -13.36 -5.60
C VAL A 44 -32.47 -13.70 -6.90
N PRO A 45 -32.85 -12.69 -7.72
CA PRO A 45 -33.53 -12.93 -8.98
C PRO A 45 -32.69 -13.75 -9.98
N ASN A 46 -33.32 -14.73 -10.63
CA ASN A 46 -32.66 -15.59 -11.60
C ASN A 46 -32.74 -15.03 -13.04
N LEU A 47 -31.64 -15.11 -13.79
CA LEU A 47 -31.64 -14.98 -15.25
C LEU A 47 -32.44 -16.12 -15.88
N SER A 48 -33.12 -15.81 -16.98
CA SER A 48 -33.84 -16.81 -17.76
C SER A 48 -33.12 -17.15 -19.07
N GLY A 49 -33.32 -18.38 -19.57
CA GLY A 49 -32.65 -18.90 -20.76
C GLY A 49 -31.52 -19.87 -20.43
N PRO A 50 -30.61 -20.15 -21.38
CA PRO A 50 -29.48 -21.04 -21.13
C PRO A 50 -28.45 -20.40 -20.20
N THR A 51 -27.97 -21.12 -19.19
CA THR A 51 -26.91 -20.65 -18.27
C THR A 51 -25.73 -20.02 -19.02
N LEU A 52 -25.35 -18.80 -18.63
CA LEU A 52 -24.12 -18.18 -19.11
C LEU A 52 -22.93 -19.04 -18.67
N ARG A 53 -22.04 -19.34 -19.61
CA ARG A 53 -20.80 -20.07 -19.36
C ARG A 53 -19.65 -19.29 -19.95
N PHE A 54 -18.72 -18.88 -19.09
CA PHE A 54 -17.46 -18.27 -19.49
C PHE A 54 -16.38 -19.35 -19.42
N GLY A 55 -15.59 -19.47 -20.48
CA GLY A 55 -14.50 -20.44 -20.55
C GLY A 55 -13.18 -19.82 -20.11
N ASN A 56 -12.34 -20.58 -19.42
CA ASN A 56 -11.00 -20.15 -18.97
C ASN A 56 -10.00 -19.90 -20.11
N ASN A 57 -10.38 -20.22 -21.37
CA ASN A 57 -9.54 -19.96 -22.54
C ASN A 57 -10.02 -18.73 -23.33
N GLY A 58 -10.97 -17.97 -22.79
CA GLY A 58 -11.58 -16.83 -23.46
C GLY A 58 -12.94 -17.06 -24.09
N GLY A 59 -13.51 -15.97 -24.61
CA GLY A 59 -14.80 -15.92 -25.27
C GLY A 59 -15.21 -14.48 -25.60
N GLN A 60 -16.47 -14.28 -25.98
CA GLN A 60 -17.04 -12.94 -26.12
C GLN A 60 -18.39 -12.82 -25.42
N ALA A 61 -18.62 -11.68 -24.77
CA ALA A 61 -19.93 -11.33 -24.23
C ALA A 61 -20.53 -10.20 -25.07
N LEU A 62 -21.80 -10.36 -25.45
CA LEU A 62 -22.49 -9.47 -26.38
C LEU A 62 -23.72 -8.87 -25.72
N LEU A 63 -23.81 -7.55 -25.75
CA LEU A 63 -25.01 -6.83 -25.37
C LEU A 63 -25.91 -6.66 -26.59
N LEU A 64 -27.13 -7.19 -26.51
CA LEU A 64 -28.12 -7.11 -27.59
C LEU A 64 -29.30 -6.23 -27.15
N GLY A 65 -29.73 -5.35 -28.05
CA GLY A 65 -30.93 -4.56 -27.88
C GLY A 65 -32.19 -5.40 -28.12
N ARG A 66 -33.36 -4.81 -27.84
CA ARG A 66 -34.65 -5.51 -27.93
C ARG A 66 -34.98 -6.07 -29.32
N ALA A 67 -34.47 -5.46 -30.39
CA ALA A 67 -34.67 -5.95 -31.75
C ALA A 67 -33.57 -6.95 -32.18
N GLY A 68 -32.72 -7.40 -31.25
CA GLY A 68 -31.62 -8.33 -31.49
C GLY A 68 -30.39 -7.68 -32.14
N GLN A 69 -30.41 -6.37 -32.35
CA GLN A 69 -29.24 -5.63 -32.82
C GLN A 69 -28.16 -5.62 -31.73
N ARG A 70 -26.89 -5.68 -32.14
CA ARG A 70 -25.77 -5.54 -31.23
C ARG A 70 -25.66 -4.10 -30.75
N ILE A 71 -25.48 -3.94 -29.45
CA ILE A 71 -25.23 -2.66 -28.79
C ILE A 71 -23.73 -2.55 -28.49
N ASP A 72 -23.17 -3.61 -27.92
CA ASP A 72 -21.78 -3.62 -27.42
C ASP A 72 -21.24 -5.06 -27.40
N ALA A 73 -19.93 -5.21 -27.37
CA ALA A 73 -19.22 -6.48 -27.24
C ALA A 73 -17.94 -6.31 -26.41
N VAL A 74 -17.63 -7.31 -25.59
CA VAL A 74 -16.29 -7.49 -25.02
C VAL A 74 -15.73 -8.83 -25.49
N VAL A 75 -14.46 -8.83 -25.87
CA VAL A 75 -13.71 -10.02 -26.26
C VAL A 75 -12.63 -10.27 -25.23
N TYR A 76 -12.57 -11.49 -24.70
CA TYR A 76 -11.65 -11.93 -23.65
C TYR A 76 -10.79 -13.10 -24.14
N GLU A 77 -9.47 -13.02 -23.94
CA GLU A 77 -8.45 -14.01 -24.34
C GLU A 77 -8.69 -14.61 -25.75
N GLY A 78 -8.93 -15.93 -25.85
CA GLY A 78 -9.18 -16.64 -27.09
C GLY A 78 -10.53 -16.37 -27.77
N GLY A 79 -11.25 -15.32 -27.36
CA GLY A 79 -12.45 -14.85 -28.01
C GLY A 79 -12.21 -14.34 -29.44
N ASP A 80 -13.29 -14.20 -30.22
CA ASP A 80 -13.20 -13.73 -31.60
C ASP A 80 -12.94 -12.22 -31.66
N ALA A 81 -11.68 -11.82 -31.85
CA ALA A 81 -11.29 -10.41 -32.01
C ALA A 81 -11.86 -9.74 -33.29
N THR A 82 -12.49 -10.51 -34.20
CA THR A 82 -13.20 -9.96 -35.38
C THR A 82 -14.68 -9.68 -35.11
N GLN A 83 -15.12 -9.88 -33.86
CA GLN A 83 -16.48 -9.61 -33.40
C GLN A 83 -16.86 -8.16 -33.67
N ALA A 84 -17.91 -7.92 -34.48
CA ALA A 84 -18.41 -6.56 -34.70
C ALA A 84 -18.77 -5.86 -33.37
N GLY A 85 -18.48 -4.56 -33.24
CA GLY A 85 -18.56 -3.85 -31.96
C GLY A 85 -17.38 -4.12 -31.04
N TRP A 86 -16.30 -4.72 -31.56
CA TRP A 86 -15.00 -4.78 -30.92
C TRP A 86 -13.92 -4.45 -31.95
N GLN A 87 -12.87 -3.76 -31.52
CA GLN A 87 -11.75 -3.38 -32.37
C GLN A 87 -10.43 -3.73 -31.69
N GLY A 88 -9.60 -4.51 -32.40
CA GLY A 88 -8.28 -4.88 -31.94
C GLY A 88 -8.26 -6.13 -31.06
N PRO A 89 -7.16 -6.35 -30.32
CA PRO A 89 -6.97 -7.56 -29.52
C PRO A 89 -7.98 -7.68 -28.38
N ALA A 90 -8.14 -8.90 -27.87
CA ALA A 90 -8.97 -9.17 -26.69
C ALA A 90 -8.39 -8.54 -25.43
N VAL A 91 -9.22 -8.40 -24.40
CA VAL A 91 -8.79 -8.14 -23.03
C VAL A 91 -8.15 -9.43 -22.50
N GLU A 92 -7.05 -9.29 -21.77
CA GLU A 92 -6.32 -10.38 -21.12
C GLU A 92 -6.17 -10.04 -19.63
N PRO A 93 -6.07 -11.04 -18.74
CA PRO A 93 -5.70 -10.78 -17.35
C PRO A 93 -4.29 -10.16 -17.29
N TYR A 94 -4.05 -9.27 -16.33
CA TYR A 94 -2.74 -8.66 -16.18
C TYR A 94 -1.85 -9.52 -15.26
N THR A 95 -0.86 -10.22 -15.81
CA THR A 95 -0.04 -11.19 -15.05
C THR A 95 1.47 -11.01 -15.25
N PRO A 96 2.07 -9.85 -14.92
CA PRO A 96 3.50 -9.61 -15.12
C PRO A 96 4.41 -10.43 -14.18
N SER A 97 3.88 -10.90 -13.05
CA SER A 97 4.60 -11.68 -12.05
C SER A 97 3.64 -12.52 -11.21
N THR A 98 4.18 -13.30 -10.27
CA THR A 98 3.39 -14.12 -9.34
C THR A 98 2.53 -13.31 -8.36
N ALA A 99 2.78 -12.00 -8.21
CA ALA A 99 1.94 -11.12 -7.40
C ALA A 99 0.59 -10.80 -8.07
N TYR A 100 0.42 -11.18 -9.35
CA TYR A 100 -0.76 -10.91 -10.15
C TYR A 100 -1.30 -12.23 -10.72
N GLY A 101 -1.97 -13.02 -9.88
CA GLY A 101 -2.60 -14.26 -10.31
C GLY A 101 -3.74 -13.98 -11.31
N ALA A 102 -3.86 -14.77 -12.37
CA ALA A 102 -4.96 -14.61 -13.34
C ALA A 102 -6.33 -14.97 -12.74
N GLU A 103 -6.35 -15.97 -11.86
CA GLU A 103 -7.57 -16.46 -11.22
C GLU A 103 -8.15 -15.40 -10.29
N GLY A 104 -9.46 -15.20 -10.36
CA GLY A 104 -10.17 -14.20 -9.55
C GLY A 104 -10.05 -12.76 -10.05
N GLN A 105 -9.21 -12.43 -11.03
CA GLN A 105 -9.12 -11.04 -11.53
C GLN A 105 -10.48 -10.56 -12.06
N ILE A 106 -10.94 -9.45 -11.49
CA ILE A 106 -12.06 -8.68 -11.99
C ILE A 106 -11.54 -7.77 -13.10
N LEU A 107 -11.98 -8.04 -14.33
CA LEU A 107 -11.76 -7.12 -15.44
C LEU A 107 -12.71 -5.95 -15.28
N TYR A 108 -12.18 -4.73 -15.24
CA TYR A 108 -12.97 -3.53 -15.05
C TYR A 108 -12.57 -2.43 -16.03
N ARG A 109 -13.54 -1.57 -16.35
CA ARG A 109 -13.34 -0.41 -17.21
C ARG A 109 -12.54 0.65 -16.46
N LYS A 110 -11.59 1.28 -17.15
CA LYS A 110 -10.94 2.48 -16.64
C LYS A 110 -11.99 3.55 -16.35
N PHE A 111 -11.77 4.33 -15.31
CA PHE A 111 -12.63 5.43 -14.91
C PHE A 111 -11.79 6.64 -14.53
N ASP A 112 -12.41 7.81 -14.58
CA ASP A 112 -11.81 9.05 -14.11
C ASP A 112 -11.76 9.04 -12.57
N TRP A 113 -10.57 9.11 -11.98
CA TRP A 113 -10.38 8.95 -10.53
C TRP A 113 -11.01 10.08 -9.69
N GLN A 114 -11.30 11.24 -10.28
CA GLN A 114 -11.95 12.34 -9.58
C GLN A 114 -13.47 12.16 -9.52
N THR A 115 -14.07 11.77 -10.65
CA THR A 115 -15.53 11.67 -10.81
C THR A 115 -16.08 10.27 -10.52
N GLY A 116 -15.25 9.24 -10.63
CA GLY A 116 -15.63 7.83 -10.58
C GLY A 116 -16.38 7.36 -11.83
N GLN A 117 -16.40 8.15 -12.90
CA GLN A 117 -17.13 7.84 -14.12
C GLN A 117 -16.29 7.01 -15.09
N PRO A 118 -16.84 5.97 -15.73
CA PRO A 118 -16.13 5.21 -16.75
C PRO A 118 -15.61 6.14 -17.87
N LEU A 119 -14.39 5.86 -18.35
CA LEU A 119 -13.85 6.56 -19.51
C LEU A 119 -14.67 6.22 -20.77
N PRO A 120 -14.69 7.12 -21.78
CA PRO A 120 -15.45 6.90 -23.02
C PRO A 120 -15.14 5.56 -23.67
N ASP A 121 -16.19 4.93 -24.22
CA ASP A 121 -16.07 3.65 -24.88
C ASP A 121 -15.50 3.77 -26.30
N SER A 122 -14.42 3.04 -26.54
CA SER A 122 -13.73 2.96 -27.82
C SER A 122 -13.90 1.59 -28.49
N ASP A 123 -14.67 0.69 -27.89
CA ASP A 123 -14.84 -0.71 -28.31
C ASP A 123 -13.50 -1.46 -28.35
N THR A 124 -12.53 -1.11 -27.48
CA THR A 124 -11.18 -1.72 -27.52
C THR A 124 -10.73 -2.20 -26.14
N ARG A 125 -9.70 -3.06 -26.12
CA ARG A 125 -9.02 -3.43 -24.87
C ARG A 125 -8.43 -2.23 -24.12
N GLY A 126 -8.17 -1.11 -24.81
CA GLY A 126 -7.55 0.07 -24.23
C GLY A 126 -8.41 0.74 -23.14
N ASP A 127 -9.68 0.39 -23.09
CA ASP A 127 -10.60 0.93 -22.12
C ASP A 127 -10.61 0.17 -20.78
N TRP A 128 -9.88 -0.94 -20.69
CA TRP A 128 -9.89 -1.83 -19.53
C TRP A 128 -8.65 -1.60 -18.68
N ALA A 129 -8.80 -1.70 -17.37
CA ALA A 129 -7.70 -1.49 -16.42
C ALA A 129 -6.54 -2.50 -16.58
N GLN A 130 -6.77 -3.62 -17.27
CA GLN A 130 -5.75 -4.60 -17.62
C GLN A 130 -4.96 -4.23 -18.88
N ASP A 131 -5.27 -3.11 -19.55
CA ASP A 131 -4.57 -2.68 -20.77
C ASP A 131 -3.04 -2.62 -20.53
N PRO A 132 -2.25 -3.45 -21.23
CA PRO A 132 -0.80 -3.49 -21.04
C PRO A 132 -0.10 -2.26 -21.63
N ASN A 133 -0.77 -1.44 -22.43
CA ASN A 133 -0.18 -0.27 -23.07
C ASN A 133 -0.29 1.01 -22.24
N ASP A 134 -1.03 0.98 -21.12
CA ASP A 134 -1.23 2.11 -20.24
C ASP A 134 -0.59 1.82 -18.88
N HIS A 135 0.35 2.67 -18.48
CA HIS A 135 1.13 2.45 -17.26
C HIS A 135 0.46 3.04 -16.01
N ILE A 136 -0.46 3.99 -16.19
CA ILE A 136 -1.09 4.77 -15.12
C ILE A 136 -2.47 4.18 -14.78
N ASP A 137 -3.36 4.18 -15.77
CA ASP A 137 -4.75 3.72 -15.62
C ASP A 137 -4.91 2.26 -16.08
N GLY A 138 -3.92 1.74 -16.82
CA GLY A 138 -3.82 0.33 -17.17
C GLY A 138 -2.89 -0.46 -16.26
N ARG A 139 -2.63 -1.73 -16.64
CA ARG A 139 -1.78 -2.66 -15.86
C ARG A 139 -2.19 -2.77 -14.40
N ARG A 140 -3.49 -2.75 -14.13
CA ARG A 140 -4.09 -2.84 -12.79
C ARG A 140 -4.93 -4.11 -12.68
N VAL A 141 -5.08 -4.58 -11.46
CA VAL A 141 -5.89 -5.75 -11.10
C VAL A 141 -6.91 -5.34 -10.07
N GLN A 142 -7.94 -6.15 -9.90
CA GLN A 142 -8.86 -6.11 -8.78
C GLN A 142 -9.28 -7.54 -8.48
N TYR A 143 -9.48 -7.89 -7.20
CA TYR A 143 -9.93 -9.20 -6.76
C TYR A 143 -11.23 -9.08 -5.94
N PRO A 144 -11.99 -10.18 -5.76
CA PRO A 144 -13.20 -10.19 -4.96
C PRO A 144 -12.95 -9.66 -3.53
N GLY A 145 -13.87 -8.85 -3.03
CA GLY A 145 -13.77 -8.25 -1.70
C GLY A 145 -12.93 -6.97 -1.62
N TRP A 146 -12.27 -6.55 -2.70
CA TRP A 146 -11.57 -5.27 -2.73
C TRP A 146 -12.51 -4.10 -3.07
N ASP A 147 -12.69 -3.20 -2.09
CA ASP A 147 -13.53 -1.99 -2.14
C ASP A 147 -12.93 -0.82 -2.94
N LEU A 148 -12.53 -1.05 -4.20
CA LEU A 148 -11.93 -0.04 -5.07
C LEU A 148 -12.76 1.25 -5.13
N ASP A 149 -14.06 1.16 -5.39
CA ASP A 149 -14.93 2.33 -5.62
C ASP A 149 -15.03 3.26 -4.40
N ALA A 150 -14.92 2.72 -3.19
CA ALA A 150 -15.00 3.48 -1.95
C ALA A 150 -13.78 4.37 -1.73
N PHE A 151 -12.60 3.92 -2.20
CA PHE A 151 -11.32 4.53 -1.91
C PHE A 151 -10.57 5.04 -3.14
N ALA A 152 -11.08 4.83 -4.36
CA ALA A 152 -10.44 5.26 -5.60
C ALA A 152 -10.13 6.77 -5.70
N ARG A 153 -10.72 7.62 -4.84
CA ARG A 153 -10.64 9.07 -5.00
C ARG A 153 -9.45 9.69 -4.25
N PRO A 154 -8.73 10.66 -4.86
CA PRO A 154 -7.72 11.43 -4.15
C PRO A 154 -8.32 12.08 -2.90
N THR A 155 -7.63 11.98 -1.77
CA THR A 155 -8.12 12.49 -0.48
C THR A 155 -7.18 13.56 0.05
N THR A 156 -7.31 14.79 -0.46
CA THR A 156 -6.68 15.98 0.14
C THR A 156 -7.53 16.51 1.29
N LEU A 157 -6.91 16.71 2.44
CA LEU A 157 -7.54 17.06 3.72
C LEU A 157 -6.91 18.33 4.28
N ASN A 158 -7.74 19.13 4.95
CA ASN A 158 -7.24 20.09 5.95
C ASN A 158 -7.11 19.34 7.28
N ALA A 159 -5.88 19.07 7.70
CA ALA A 159 -5.57 18.34 8.92
C ALA A 159 -5.25 19.32 10.05
N ASP A 160 -6.25 19.60 10.89
CA ASP A 160 -6.12 20.47 12.07
C ASP A 160 -6.03 19.64 13.35
N GLY A 161 -4.90 19.71 14.05
CA GLY A 161 -4.66 18.91 15.24
C GLY A 161 -3.24 19.02 15.79
N GLU A 162 -2.92 18.09 16.68
CA GLU A 162 -1.54 17.83 17.13
C GLU A 162 -0.89 16.83 16.18
N PHE A 163 0.42 17.00 15.97
CA PHE A 163 1.26 16.14 15.15
C PHE A 163 2.49 15.76 15.95
N THR A 164 2.83 14.47 15.96
CA THR A 164 4.09 13.95 16.47
C THR A 164 4.79 13.19 15.36
N VAL A 165 6.03 13.56 15.03
CA VAL A 165 6.84 12.87 14.03
C VAL A 165 8.07 12.23 14.68
N ALA A 166 8.32 10.98 14.34
CA ALA A 166 9.31 10.13 14.98
C ALA A 166 10.25 9.48 13.96
N LEU A 167 11.48 9.22 14.40
CA LEU A 167 12.55 8.66 13.59
C LEU A 167 13.06 7.37 14.24
N GLY A 168 13.19 6.31 13.44
CA GLY A 168 13.84 5.06 13.86
C GLY A 168 15.33 5.08 13.50
N PRO A 169 16.24 4.55 14.34
CA PRO A 169 15.99 3.94 15.65
C PRO A 169 15.93 4.94 16.82
N ASP A 170 15.95 6.24 16.57
CA ASP A 170 16.13 7.31 17.56
C ASP A 170 15.05 7.35 18.66
N ASN A 171 13.80 7.59 18.28
CA ASN A 171 12.68 7.84 19.20
C ASN A 171 11.36 7.22 18.73
N LEU A 172 11.40 6.42 17.66
CA LEU A 172 10.23 5.75 17.12
C LEU A 172 9.53 4.84 18.14
N PHE A 173 10.29 4.03 18.87
CA PHE A 173 9.73 3.19 19.94
C PHE A 173 8.97 4.03 20.98
N ASP A 174 9.60 5.09 21.50
CA ASP A 174 9.01 5.92 22.56
C ASP A 174 7.70 6.58 22.12
N ALA A 175 7.66 7.09 20.87
CA ALA A 175 6.46 7.70 20.31
C ALA A 175 5.31 6.68 20.16
N VAL A 176 5.59 5.51 19.58
CA VAL A 176 4.59 4.45 19.36
C VAL A 176 4.11 3.85 20.68
N ASN A 177 5.05 3.48 21.56
CA ASN A 177 4.74 2.89 22.85
C ASN A 177 4.01 3.90 23.76
N GLY A 178 4.36 5.18 23.71
CA GLY A 178 3.68 6.25 24.42
C GLY A 178 2.21 6.38 24.01
N ALA A 179 1.93 6.32 22.70
CA ALA A 179 0.57 6.35 22.17
C ALA A 179 -0.25 5.13 22.61
N PHE A 180 0.31 3.92 22.53
CA PHE A 180 -0.37 2.71 23.01
C PHE A 180 -0.59 2.71 24.52
N THR A 181 0.38 3.18 25.30
CA THR A 181 0.25 3.29 26.77
C THR A 181 -0.85 4.29 27.15
N GLY A 182 -0.97 5.38 26.39
CA GLY A 182 -1.95 6.44 26.62
C GLY A 182 -3.40 6.05 26.33
N ALA A 183 -3.64 4.97 25.58
CA ALA A 183 -4.98 4.57 25.16
C ALA A 183 -5.91 4.26 26.35
N GLN A 184 -7.16 4.71 26.24
CA GLN A 184 -8.21 4.60 27.26
C GLN A 184 -9.42 3.77 26.81
N HIS A 185 -9.64 3.63 25.50
CA HIS A 185 -10.85 3.06 24.92
C HIS A 185 -10.57 1.97 23.89
N SER A 186 -9.73 2.25 22.89
CA SER A 186 -9.46 1.30 21.81
C SER A 186 -8.09 1.48 21.17
N ILE A 187 -7.50 0.38 20.68
CA ILE A 187 -6.33 0.37 19.81
C ILE A 187 -6.65 -0.57 18.64
N ARG A 188 -6.75 -0.03 17.43
CA ARG A 188 -6.97 -0.79 16.19
C ARG A 188 -5.75 -0.67 15.31
N ILE A 189 -5.12 -1.78 14.96
CA ILE A 189 -3.84 -1.81 14.23
C ILE A 189 -4.00 -2.62 12.95
N GLU A 190 -3.48 -2.08 11.85
CA GLU A 190 -3.11 -2.85 10.68
C GLU A 190 -1.58 -2.90 10.58
N GLY A 191 -1.05 -4.09 10.34
CA GLY A 191 0.38 -4.30 10.24
C GLY A 191 0.74 -5.49 9.37
N TYR A 192 1.95 -5.46 8.82
CA TYR A 192 2.48 -6.60 8.06
C TYR A 192 3.05 -7.67 9.01
N THR A 193 3.99 -7.30 9.89
CA THR A 193 4.44 -8.17 10.99
C THR A 193 4.47 -7.43 12.33
N PHE A 194 4.31 -8.18 13.41
CA PHE A 194 4.31 -7.70 14.79
C PHE A 194 5.18 -8.61 15.67
N GLU A 195 6.42 -8.21 15.91
CA GLU A 195 7.48 -9.02 16.53
C GLU A 195 8.15 -8.35 17.73
N HIS A 196 7.74 -7.12 18.08
CA HIS A 196 8.28 -6.37 19.20
C HIS A 196 7.63 -6.80 20.53
N LEU A 197 8.40 -7.45 21.40
CA LEU A 197 7.88 -8.00 22.66
C LEU A 197 7.34 -6.91 23.61
N ALA A 198 8.08 -5.81 23.83
CA ALA A 198 7.63 -4.75 24.74
C ALA A 198 6.33 -4.08 24.26
N LEU A 199 6.20 -3.75 22.97
CA LEU A 199 4.93 -3.26 22.42
C LEU A 199 3.79 -4.29 22.60
N GLY A 200 4.06 -5.57 22.37
CA GLY A 200 3.09 -6.64 22.63
C GLY A 200 2.63 -6.71 24.09
N GLN A 201 3.57 -6.54 25.03
CA GLN A 201 3.26 -6.45 26.46
C GLN A 201 2.44 -5.20 26.81
N THR A 202 2.74 -4.06 26.21
CA THR A 202 1.94 -2.83 26.35
C THR A 202 0.50 -3.06 25.89
N LEU A 203 0.32 -3.62 24.69
CA LEU A 203 -1.01 -3.94 24.15
C LEU A 203 -1.78 -4.93 25.03
N ALA A 204 -1.15 -6.00 25.48
CA ALA A 204 -1.75 -6.95 26.42
C ALA A 204 -2.13 -6.28 27.75
N ALA A 205 -1.30 -5.39 28.28
CA ALA A 205 -1.60 -4.64 29.50
C ALA A 205 -2.74 -3.61 29.31
N ARG A 206 -2.95 -3.09 28.10
CA ARG A 206 -4.13 -2.28 27.74
C ARG A 206 -5.39 -3.14 27.66
N ALA A 207 -5.32 -4.27 26.96
CA ALA A 207 -6.42 -5.23 26.85
C ALA A 207 -6.90 -5.72 28.24
N ALA A 208 -5.97 -6.12 29.11
CA ALA A 208 -6.28 -6.56 30.47
C ALA A 208 -6.92 -5.48 31.36
N GLN A 209 -6.79 -4.20 30.99
CA GLN A 209 -7.41 -3.06 31.67
C GLN A 209 -8.71 -2.60 30.99
N GLY A 210 -9.21 -3.33 29.99
CA GLY A 210 -10.50 -3.10 29.35
C GLY A 210 -10.46 -2.20 28.12
N VAL A 211 -9.28 -1.84 27.61
CA VAL A 211 -9.14 -1.20 26.29
C VAL A 211 -9.44 -2.23 25.20
N ASP A 212 -10.24 -1.89 24.20
CA ASP A 212 -10.51 -2.77 23.05
C ASP A 212 -9.29 -2.79 22.11
N VAL A 213 -8.50 -3.85 22.16
CA VAL A 213 -7.30 -4.01 21.35
C VAL A 213 -7.57 -5.00 20.23
N THR A 214 -7.54 -4.54 18.98
CA THR A 214 -7.71 -5.39 17.79
C THR A 214 -6.58 -5.17 16.78
N LEU A 215 -5.96 -6.26 16.34
CA LEU A 215 -4.89 -6.27 15.33
C LEU A 215 -5.37 -7.03 14.09
N LEU A 216 -5.14 -6.47 12.90
CA LEU A 216 -5.24 -7.15 11.61
C LEU A 216 -3.83 -7.26 11.01
N LEU A 217 -3.35 -8.49 10.80
CA LEU A 217 -2.00 -8.78 10.34
C LEU A 217 -1.96 -9.53 9.00
N GLU A 218 -0.85 -9.45 8.28
CA GLU A 218 -0.60 -10.29 7.09
C GLU A 218 -0.47 -11.78 7.47
N GLY A 219 -1.16 -12.64 6.74
CA GLY A 219 -1.22 -14.07 7.01
C GLY A 219 -0.19 -14.92 6.28
N GLY A 220 0.45 -14.41 5.24
CA GLY A 220 1.43 -15.08 4.40
C GLY A 220 2.66 -14.22 4.09
N PRO A 221 3.26 -13.49 5.06
CA PRO A 221 4.43 -12.67 4.76
C PRO A 221 5.58 -13.58 4.27
N PRO A 222 6.42 -13.16 3.30
CA PRO A 222 7.66 -13.85 2.97
C PRO A 222 8.45 -14.35 4.19
N GLY A 223 8.72 -15.65 4.22
CA GLY A 223 9.36 -16.34 5.36
C GLY A 223 8.38 -16.94 6.38
N GLY A 224 7.08 -16.60 6.29
CA GLY A 224 6.02 -17.07 7.18
C GLY A 224 5.92 -16.28 8.48
N ILE A 225 4.92 -16.62 9.29
CA ILE A 225 4.72 -16.04 10.62
C ILE A 225 5.73 -16.66 11.59
N SER A 226 6.55 -15.82 12.23
CA SER A 226 7.57 -16.27 13.18
C SER A 226 6.97 -16.72 14.51
N ASP A 227 7.70 -17.59 15.23
CA ASP A 227 7.28 -17.99 16.58
C ASP A 227 7.31 -16.82 17.58
N GLN A 228 8.14 -15.80 17.34
CA GLN A 228 8.13 -14.53 18.08
C GLN A 228 6.77 -13.83 17.93
N GLN A 229 6.28 -13.66 16.70
CA GLN A 229 4.94 -13.10 16.45
C GLN A 229 3.84 -13.97 17.05
N ARG A 230 3.93 -15.31 16.93
CA ARG A 230 2.96 -16.23 17.54
C ARG A 230 2.89 -16.11 19.05
N TYR A 231 4.03 -15.96 19.71
CA TYR A 231 4.09 -15.69 21.15
C TYR A 231 3.41 -14.38 21.52
N ILE A 232 3.72 -13.30 20.79
CA ILE A 232 3.16 -11.97 21.07
C ILE A 232 1.64 -11.95 20.83
N THR A 233 1.18 -12.55 19.74
CA THR A 233 -0.25 -12.62 19.42
C THR A 233 -1.01 -13.49 20.44
N GLN A 234 -0.41 -14.59 20.92
CA GLN A 234 -0.94 -15.33 22.07
C GLN A 234 -1.04 -14.46 23.33
N LEU A 235 0.01 -13.70 23.66
CA LEU A 235 0.02 -12.81 24.82
C LEU A 235 -1.12 -11.78 24.79
N ILE A 236 -1.42 -11.23 23.60
CA ILE A 236 -2.51 -10.27 23.41
C ILE A 236 -3.88 -10.94 23.54
N GLU A 237 -4.09 -12.09 22.88
CA GLU A 237 -5.36 -12.86 22.97
C GLU A 237 -5.64 -13.35 24.40
N ASP A 238 -4.63 -13.85 25.11
CA ASP A 238 -4.77 -14.29 26.51
C ASP A 238 -5.14 -13.12 27.45
N ALA A 239 -4.80 -11.88 27.09
CA ALA A 239 -5.14 -10.67 27.83
C ALA A 239 -6.51 -10.07 27.44
N GLY A 240 -7.24 -10.69 26.50
CA GLY A 240 -8.55 -10.24 26.02
C GLY A 240 -8.52 -9.33 24.80
N GLY A 241 -7.35 -9.14 24.17
CA GLY A 241 -7.24 -8.52 22.85
C GLY A 241 -7.70 -9.47 21.75
N GLN A 242 -7.77 -8.98 20.52
CA GLN A 242 -8.22 -9.73 19.35
C GLN A 242 -7.18 -9.62 18.25
N VAL A 243 -6.68 -10.75 17.76
CA VAL A 243 -5.73 -10.81 16.66
C VAL A 243 -6.37 -11.53 15.49
N TRP A 244 -6.32 -10.90 14.34
CA TRP A 244 -6.83 -11.40 13.08
C TRP A 244 -5.74 -11.37 12.01
N PHE A 245 -5.88 -12.24 11.04
CA PHE A 245 -5.01 -12.33 9.88
C PHE A 245 -5.84 -12.21 8.60
N MET A 246 -5.33 -11.47 7.61
CA MET A 246 -5.79 -11.58 6.22
C MET A 246 -5.11 -12.80 5.59
N VAL A 247 -5.88 -13.74 5.02
CA VAL A 247 -5.42 -15.08 4.64
C VAL A 247 -6.10 -15.63 3.37
N SER A 248 -5.35 -16.40 2.58
CA SER A 248 -5.84 -17.14 1.40
C SER A 248 -5.93 -18.66 1.62
N ASP A 249 -5.53 -19.16 2.79
CA ASP A 249 -5.44 -20.59 3.07
C ASP A 249 -6.47 -21.06 4.13
N ARG A 250 -7.48 -20.24 4.42
CA ARG A 250 -8.59 -20.54 5.35
C ARG A 250 -9.93 -20.12 4.75
N ASN A 251 -11.01 -20.59 5.38
CA ASN A 251 -12.40 -20.18 5.12
C ASN A 251 -12.93 -20.32 3.68
N GLY A 252 -12.12 -20.81 2.74
CA GLY A 252 -12.50 -20.98 1.33
C GLY A 252 -12.59 -19.65 0.57
N ALA A 253 -11.81 -18.65 0.97
CA ALA A 253 -11.66 -17.37 0.28
C ALA A 253 -10.20 -17.16 -0.15
N ASP A 254 -10.02 -16.53 -1.31
CA ASP A 254 -8.73 -16.05 -1.79
C ASP A 254 -8.46 -14.64 -1.26
N ASP A 255 -7.19 -14.21 -1.28
CA ASP A 255 -6.80 -12.89 -0.80
C ASP A 255 -7.36 -11.79 -1.71
N ARG A 256 -7.93 -10.73 -1.11
CA ARG A 256 -8.36 -9.52 -1.84
C ARG A 256 -7.19 -8.63 -2.28
N TYR A 257 -6.06 -8.73 -1.59
CA TYR A 257 -4.80 -8.01 -1.84
C TYR A 257 -3.66 -9.02 -1.91
N ALA A 258 -2.61 -8.75 -2.69
CA ALA A 258 -1.45 -9.63 -2.72
C ALA A 258 -0.75 -9.73 -1.35
N ASN A 259 -0.77 -8.65 -0.56
CA ASN A 259 -0.38 -8.61 0.84
C ASN A 259 -1.13 -7.46 1.54
N GLN A 260 -1.52 -7.65 2.80
CA GLN A 260 -1.77 -6.61 3.78
C GLN A 260 -0.44 -6.00 4.25
N HIS A 261 0.00 -4.92 3.62
CA HIS A 261 1.29 -4.28 3.92
C HIS A 261 1.13 -2.87 4.52
N ALA A 262 -0.09 -2.40 4.79
CA ALA A 262 -0.32 -1.17 5.53
C ALA A 262 0.18 -1.28 6.98
N LYS A 263 0.65 -0.15 7.53
CA LYS A 263 1.23 -0.06 8.88
C LYS A 263 0.68 1.18 9.56
N PHE A 264 -0.47 1.03 10.20
CA PHE A 264 -1.11 2.13 10.88
C PHE A 264 -1.90 1.68 12.11
N ALA A 265 -2.24 2.65 12.96
CA ALA A 265 -3.15 2.43 14.06
C ALA A 265 -4.15 3.58 14.20
N VAL A 266 -5.35 3.25 14.66
CA VAL A 266 -6.34 4.19 15.18
C VAL A 266 -6.50 3.94 16.67
N ILE A 267 -6.19 4.95 17.48
CA ILE A 267 -6.21 4.87 18.94
C ILE A 267 -7.30 5.79 19.47
N ASP A 268 -8.17 5.25 20.33
CA ASP A 268 -9.30 5.93 20.97
C ASP A 268 -10.22 6.72 20.03
N ASP A 269 -10.27 6.35 18.75
CA ASP A 269 -10.98 7.10 17.71
C ASP A 269 -10.53 8.58 17.61
N GLN A 270 -9.30 8.86 18.05
CA GLN A 270 -8.78 10.22 18.23
C GLN A 270 -7.35 10.41 17.73
N VAL A 271 -6.54 9.36 17.64
CA VAL A 271 -5.16 9.43 17.16
C VAL A 271 -4.98 8.47 15.99
N ALA A 272 -4.48 9.00 14.89
CA ALA A 272 -3.97 8.25 13.75
C ALA A 272 -2.46 8.09 13.90
N LEU A 273 -1.93 6.89 13.69
CA LEU A 273 -0.50 6.59 13.60
C LEU A 273 -0.24 5.95 12.24
N ILE A 274 0.71 6.47 11.46
CA ILE A 274 1.16 5.89 10.19
C ILE A 274 2.67 5.67 10.27
N SER A 275 3.15 4.49 9.88
CA SER A 275 4.58 4.14 9.96
C SER A 275 5.11 3.52 8.67
N SER A 276 6.42 3.69 8.44
CA SER A 276 7.15 2.95 7.42
C SER A 276 7.57 1.54 7.86
N GLU A 277 7.55 1.30 9.16
CA GLU A 277 8.16 0.14 9.80
C GLU A 277 7.15 -0.94 10.19
N ASN A 278 7.64 -2.18 10.20
CA ASN A 278 6.96 -3.24 10.96
C ASN A 278 7.17 -2.99 12.46
N PHE A 279 6.28 -3.52 13.30
CA PHE A 279 6.44 -3.43 14.77
C PHE A 279 7.44 -4.49 15.24
N SER A 280 8.74 -4.29 14.96
CA SER A 280 9.82 -5.22 15.29
C SER A 280 10.89 -4.58 16.18
N GLY A 281 11.64 -5.37 16.93
CA GLY A 281 12.76 -4.88 17.75
C GLY A 281 13.90 -4.25 16.94
N ASP A 282 14.08 -4.68 15.69
CA ASP A 282 15.03 -4.04 14.76
C ASP A 282 14.54 -2.66 14.30
N SER A 283 13.23 -2.51 14.13
CA SER A 283 12.60 -1.28 13.64
C SER A 283 12.47 -0.22 14.73
N MET A 284 12.19 -0.66 15.96
CA MET A 284 11.85 0.20 17.08
C MET A 284 12.62 -0.23 18.32
N PRO A 285 13.97 -0.16 18.34
CA PRO A 285 14.72 -0.62 19.50
C PRO A 285 14.41 0.21 20.75
N ASP A 286 14.28 -0.50 21.87
CA ASP A 286 13.93 -0.01 23.21
C ASP A 286 15.11 -0.13 24.20
N ASP A 287 16.34 -0.24 23.68
CA ASP A 287 17.57 -0.27 24.45
C ASP A 287 17.93 1.10 25.07
N ASP A 288 18.83 1.08 26.06
CA ASP A 288 19.45 2.30 26.59
C ASP A 288 20.39 2.88 25.53
N LYS A 289 20.04 4.04 24.99
CA LYS A 289 20.75 4.67 23.87
C LYS A 289 21.97 5.50 24.31
N SER A 290 22.37 5.44 25.58
CA SER A 290 23.46 6.27 26.14
C SER A 290 24.84 5.97 25.57
N ASP A 291 25.07 4.76 25.03
CA ASP A 291 26.27 4.38 24.28
C ASP A 291 26.03 4.20 22.77
N GLY A 292 24.89 4.69 22.29
CA GLY A 292 24.39 4.49 20.92
C GLY A 292 23.32 3.40 20.86
N THR A 293 22.89 3.07 19.65
CA THR A 293 21.93 1.99 19.36
C THR A 293 22.24 1.37 18.00
N LEU A 294 21.48 0.35 17.60
CA LEU A 294 21.40 -0.16 16.23
C LEU A 294 19.94 -0.46 15.89
N GLY A 295 19.51 -0.12 14.68
CA GLY A 295 18.17 -0.43 14.22
C GLY A 295 17.97 -0.06 12.76
N ARG A 296 16.74 -0.18 12.27
CA ARG A 296 16.38 0.21 10.92
C ARG A 296 16.12 1.71 10.89
N ARG A 297 16.58 2.36 9.82
CA ARG A 297 16.14 3.72 9.51
C ARG A 297 14.70 3.65 9.01
N GLY A 298 13.80 4.31 9.73
CA GLY A 298 12.36 4.35 9.44
C GLY A 298 11.71 5.58 10.05
N SER A 299 10.43 5.80 9.77
CA SER A 299 9.70 6.99 10.22
C SER A 299 8.26 6.68 10.62
N ALA A 300 7.68 7.58 11.41
CA ALA A 300 6.25 7.59 11.69
C ALA A 300 5.72 9.01 11.89
N LEU A 301 4.43 9.17 11.62
CA LEU A 301 3.65 10.36 11.96
C LEU A 301 2.42 9.92 12.76
N LEU A 302 2.20 10.58 13.89
CA LEU A 302 1.00 10.48 14.69
C LEU A 302 0.26 11.82 14.61
N THR A 303 -1.07 11.79 14.57
CA THR A 303 -1.87 13.02 14.58
C THR A 303 -3.24 12.85 15.23
N THR A 304 -3.72 13.91 15.87
CA THR A 304 -5.11 14.02 16.35
C THR A 304 -6.05 14.70 15.34
N ALA A 305 -5.58 14.98 14.13
CA ALA A 305 -6.37 15.65 13.11
C ALA A 305 -7.64 14.84 12.75
N PRO A 306 -8.86 15.32 13.07
CA PRO A 306 -10.07 14.51 12.95
C PRO A 306 -10.33 14.00 11.52
N ALA A 307 -9.94 14.76 10.50
CA ALA A 307 -10.09 14.36 9.10
C ALA A 307 -9.21 13.15 8.74
N VAL A 308 -7.99 13.08 9.26
CA VAL A 308 -7.07 11.95 9.03
C VAL A 308 -7.55 10.73 9.82
N VAL A 309 -7.95 10.94 11.08
CA VAL A 309 -8.49 9.88 11.94
C VAL A 309 -9.74 9.25 11.31
N ALA A 310 -10.70 10.06 10.85
CA ALA A 310 -11.92 9.58 10.22
C ALA A 310 -11.64 8.78 8.94
N HIS A 311 -10.64 9.19 8.15
CA HIS A 311 -10.25 8.44 6.95
C HIS A 311 -9.63 7.08 7.29
N LEU A 312 -8.72 7.02 8.27
CA LEU A 312 -8.13 5.75 8.71
C LEU A 312 -9.16 4.84 9.42
N GLN A 313 -10.15 5.41 10.11
CA GLN A 313 -11.27 4.64 10.66
C GLN A 313 -12.12 4.01 9.56
N ALA A 314 -12.47 4.78 8.53
CA ALA A 314 -13.23 4.27 7.40
C ALA A 314 -12.46 3.16 6.67
N LEU A 315 -11.15 3.34 6.52
CA LEU A 315 -10.31 2.35 5.89
C LEU A 315 -10.21 1.06 6.71
N TYR A 316 -9.88 1.18 7.99
CA TYR A 316 -9.83 0.03 8.89
C TYR A 316 -11.16 -0.71 8.94
N ALA A 317 -12.29 0.00 8.90
CA ALA A 317 -13.61 -0.63 8.89
C ALA A 317 -13.90 -1.42 7.61
N ALA A 318 -13.33 -1.02 6.47
CA ALA A 318 -13.45 -1.76 5.22
C ALA A 318 -12.50 -2.97 5.19
N ASP A 319 -11.25 -2.78 5.62
CA ASP A 319 -10.24 -3.84 5.65
C ASP A 319 -10.56 -4.90 6.74
N PHE A 320 -11.15 -4.48 7.87
CA PHE A 320 -11.55 -5.34 8.99
C PHE A 320 -13.08 -5.46 9.14
N ASP A 321 -13.69 -6.22 8.22
CA ASP A 321 -15.11 -6.60 8.30
C ASP A 321 -15.30 -8.13 8.26
N PRO A 322 -15.00 -8.84 9.37
CA PRO A 322 -15.06 -10.31 9.41
C PRO A 322 -16.47 -10.88 9.22
N GLN A 323 -17.51 -10.05 9.21
CA GLN A 323 -18.87 -10.47 8.89
C GLN A 323 -19.05 -10.68 7.38
N HIS A 324 -18.37 -9.86 6.57
CA HIS A 324 -18.55 -9.77 5.13
C HIS A 324 -17.33 -10.26 4.34
N HIS A 325 -16.22 -10.55 5.03
CA HIS A 325 -14.94 -10.87 4.43
C HIS A 325 -14.37 -12.16 5.01
N LEU A 326 -14.41 -13.23 4.20
CA LEU A 326 -14.00 -14.57 4.62
C LEU A 326 -12.48 -14.79 4.60
N ASP A 327 -11.72 -13.95 3.92
CA ASP A 327 -10.26 -13.90 3.98
C ASP A 327 -9.74 -13.36 5.33
N LEU A 328 -10.62 -13.09 6.30
CA LEU A 328 -10.24 -12.75 7.67
C LEU A 328 -10.33 -13.98 8.59
N PHE A 329 -9.21 -14.34 9.20
CA PHE A 329 -9.10 -15.46 10.14
C PHE A 329 -8.67 -14.99 11.53
N ARG A 330 -9.51 -15.23 12.53
CA ARG A 330 -9.18 -14.94 13.93
C ARG A 330 -8.13 -15.94 14.42
N TRP A 331 -7.15 -15.43 15.16
CA TRP A 331 -6.17 -16.25 15.87
C TRP A 331 -6.87 -17.39 16.64
N SER A 332 -6.27 -18.56 16.62
CA SER A 332 -6.81 -19.74 17.30
C SER A 332 -5.67 -20.57 17.88
N ALA A 333 -5.70 -20.82 19.19
CA ALA A 333 -4.63 -21.51 19.92
C ALA A 333 -4.19 -22.85 19.30
N ALA A 334 -5.12 -23.57 18.66
CA ALA A 334 -4.87 -24.87 18.04
C ALA A 334 -4.43 -24.80 16.57
N ASP A 335 -4.50 -23.62 15.92
CA ASP A 335 -4.07 -23.49 14.52
C ASP A 335 -2.53 -23.58 14.44
N PRO A 336 -1.99 -24.41 13.52
CA PRO A 336 -0.55 -24.63 13.43
C PRO A 336 0.25 -23.42 12.92
N LYS A 337 -0.41 -22.46 12.26
CA LYS A 337 0.20 -21.27 11.63
C LYS A 337 -0.23 -19.98 12.33
N TYR A 338 -1.52 -19.83 12.59
CA TYR A 338 -2.17 -18.63 13.15
C TYR A 338 -2.51 -18.78 14.64
N GLY A 339 -1.79 -19.66 15.34
CA GLY A 339 -2.04 -20.00 16.72
C GLY A 339 -0.82 -19.87 17.61
N ALA A 340 -0.89 -20.51 18.78
CA ALA A 340 0.15 -20.47 19.80
C ALA A 340 1.53 -20.91 19.24
N PRO A 341 2.65 -20.38 19.75
CA PRO A 341 3.98 -20.83 19.38
C PRO A 341 4.23 -22.28 19.87
N PRO A 342 5.31 -22.93 19.42
CA PRO A 342 5.72 -24.22 19.95
C PRO A 342 5.89 -24.21 21.48
N VAL A 343 5.52 -25.32 22.11
CA VAL A 343 5.66 -25.47 23.58
C VAL A 343 7.12 -25.26 23.99
N GLY A 344 7.34 -24.38 24.96
CA GLY A 344 8.67 -24.05 25.47
C GLY A 344 9.42 -22.99 24.66
N PHE A 345 8.80 -22.38 23.65
CA PHE A 345 9.35 -21.20 22.99
C PHE A 345 9.58 -20.07 24.03
N VAL A 346 10.74 -19.42 23.94
CA VAL A 346 11.12 -18.28 24.76
C VAL A 346 11.26 -17.08 23.83
N PRO A 347 10.46 -16.01 24.03
CA PRO A 347 10.55 -14.84 23.18
C PRO A 347 11.88 -14.11 23.39
N SER A 348 12.39 -13.46 22.35
CA SER A 348 13.49 -12.53 22.48
C SER A 348 12.98 -11.18 22.95
N ALA A 349 13.71 -10.59 23.91
CA ALA A 349 13.58 -9.19 24.32
C ALA A 349 14.77 -8.35 23.85
N GLU A 350 15.71 -8.94 23.09
CA GLU A 350 16.90 -8.24 22.64
C GLU A 350 16.56 -7.29 21.50
N THR A 351 16.91 -6.02 21.67
CA THR A 351 16.80 -4.97 20.66
C THR A 351 18.07 -4.12 20.67
N GLY A 352 18.24 -3.26 19.66
CA GLY A 352 19.26 -2.23 19.73
C GLY A 352 20.70 -2.71 19.52
N GLY A 353 21.66 -2.07 20.19
CA GLY A 353 23.08 -2.40 20.11
C GLY A 353 23.98 -1.19 20.34
N THR A 354 25.20 -1.22 19.82
CA THR A 354 26.09 -0.04 19.87
C THR A 354 26.60 0.30 18.48
N GLY A 355 26.74 1.59 18.18
CA GLY A 355 27.37 2.06 16.93
C GLY A 355 26.75 3.30 16.33
N TYR A 356 25.42 3.33 16.15
CA TYR A 356 24.73 4.51 15.67
C TYR A 356 24.39 5.45 16.83
N GLN A 357 24.66 6.75 16.67
CA GLN A 357 24.31 7.76 17.66
C GLN A 357 23.00 8.43 17.24
N PRO A 358 21.92 8.33 18.05
CA PRO A 358 20.67 9.00 17.75
C PRO A 358 20.85 10.50 17.50
N LEU A 359 20.21 10.99 16.45
CA LEU A 359 20.12 12.41 16.13
C LEU A 359 19.14 13.14 17.04
N TYR A 360 18.04 12.47 17.38
CA TYR A 360 16.94 13.05 18.13
C TYR A 360 16.54 12.21 19.34
N ALA A 361 16.85 12.69 20.54
CA ALA A 361 16.44 12.03 21.77
C ALA A 361 14.91 12.01 21.98
N GLN A 362 14.16 12.90 21.32
CA GLN A 362 12.72 13.04 21.47
C GLN A 362 12.07 13.29 20.11
N PRO A 363 10.83 12.82 19.88
CA PRO A 363 10.10 13.13 18.66
C PRO A 363 9.72 14.62 18.61
N LEU A 364 9.53 15.16 17.41
CA LEU A 364 8.99 16.50 17.24
C LEU A 364 7.47 16.46 17.45
N THR A 365 6.94 17.28 18.36
CA THR A 365 5.50 17.45 18.58
C THR A 365 5.09 18.91 18.47
N PHE A 366 4.00 19.19 17.74
CA PHE A 366 3.43 20.53 17.58
C PHE A 366 1.93 20.46 17.23
N SER A 367 1.21 21.56 17.45
CA SER A 367 -0.17 21.71 16.97
C SER A 367 -0.26 22.70 15.83
N GLY A 368 -1.14 22.45 14.87
CA GLY A 368 -1.38 23.36 13.75
C GLY A 368 -2.38 22.79 12.76
N SER A 369 -2.58 23.53 11.66
CA SER A 369 -3.38 23.07 10.53
C SER A 369 -2.47 22.89 9.31
N LEU A 370 -2.47 21.69 8.75
CA LEU A 370 -1.64 21.30 7.61
C LEU A 370 -2.53 20.91 6.42
N THR A 371 -2.04 21.14 5.21
CA THR A 371 -2.55 20.42 4.05
C THR A 371 -1.99 19.00 4.10
N ALA A 372 -2.87 18.00 4.10
CA ALA A 372 -2.49 16.60 4.09
C ALA A 372 -3.14 15.85 2.93
N GLU A 373 -2.51 14.77 2.49
CA GLU A 373 -3.11 13.80 1.57
C GLU A 373 -2.85 12.40 2.09
N VAL A 374 -3.91 11.60 2.26
CA VAL A 374 -3.76 10.18 2.56
C VAL A 374 -3.68 9.43 1.24
N VAL A 375 -2.61 8.67 1.07
CA VAL A 375 -2.32 7.91 -0.14
C VAL A 375 -2.29 6.44 0.22
N HIS A 376 -3.01 5.62 -0.51
CA HIS A 376 -3.02 4.19 -0.29
C HIS A 376 -2.90 3.44 -1.61
N SER A 377 -2.28 2.28 -1.54
CA SER A 377 -2.26 1.34 -2.64
C SER A 377 -3.26 0.25 -2.33
N PRO A 378 -3.86 -0.34 -3.37
CA PRO A 378 -3.61 -0.13 -4.81
C PRO A 378 -4.34 1.04 -5.51
N GLU A 379 -5.12 1.84 -4.77
CA GLU A 379 -6.03 2.82 -5.39
C GLU A 379 -5.32 4.12 -5.83
N THR A 380 -4.76 4.88 -4.88
CA THR A 380 -4.38 6.30 -5.07
C THR A 380 -2.87 6.54 -5.19
N SER A 381 -2.04 5.52 -4.98
CA SER A 381 -0.57 5.68 -5.01
C SER A 381 0.02 6.03 -6.38
N LEU A 382 -0.72 5.76 -7.47
CA LEU A 382 -0.32 6.03 -8.86
C LEU A 382 -1.37 6.87 -9.59
N LEU A 383 -2.00 7.82 -8.90
CA LEU A 383 -2.86 8.79 -9.56
C LEU A 383 -2.10 9.55 -10.67
N PRO A 384 -2.79 9.96 -11.75
CA PRO A 384 -2.22 10.91 -12.70
C PRO A 384 -1.69 12.16 -11.99
N VAL A 385 -0.60 12.74 -12.52
CA VAL A 385 0.16 13.83 -11.86
C VAL A 385 -0.68 15.06 -11.51
N ASP A 386 -1.70 15.36 -12.31
CA ASP A 386 -2.63 16.48 -12.13
C ASP A 386 -3.76 16.20 -11.12
N GLN A 387 -3.83 14.97 -10.60
CA GLN A 387 -4.86 14.51 -9.67
C GLN A 387 -4.34 14.26 -8.25
N GLY A 388 -3.04 14.40 -8.00
CA GLY A 388 -2.43 14.26 -6.68
C GLY A 388 -1.51 13.06 -6.56
N GLY A 389 -1.48 12.46 -5.37
CA GLY A 389 -0.65 11.31 -5.05
C GLY A 389 0.85 11.64 -5.06
N LEU A 390 1.67 10.59 -4.96
CA LEU A 390 3.13 10.75 -4.89
C LEU A 390 3.69 11.37 -6.18
N LEU A 391 3.18 10.94 -7.34
CA LEU A 391 3.66 11.43 -8.64
C LEU A 391 3.39 12.93 -8.78
N GLY A 392 2.18 13.39 -8.42
CA GLY A 392 1.86 14.82 -8.39
C GLY A 392 2.74 15.59 -7.38
N MET A 393 3.02 15.04 -6.20
CA MET A 393 3.90 15.69 -5.21
C MET A 393 5.30 15.94 -5.77
N VAL A 394 5.90 14.93 -6.40
CA VAL A 394 7.23 15.03 -7.02
C VAL A 394 7.20 15.95 -8.25
N ASP A 395 6.09 15.97 -9.00
CA ASP A 395 5.97 16.78 -10.22
C ASP A 395 6.12 18.30 -9.95
N ARG A 396 5.81 18.75 -8.72
CA ARG A 396 5.99 20.15 -8.29
C ARG A 396 7.43 20.65 -8.41
N ALA A 397 8.42 19.77 -8.29
CA ALA A 397 9.83 20.15 -8.25
C ALA A 397 10.39 20.45 -9.65
N GLY A 398 11.06 21.59 -9.79
CA GLY A 398 11.80 22.02 -10.97
C GLY A 398 13.11 22.73 -10.64
N ALA A 399 13.51 23.69 -11.47
CA ALA A 399 14.80 24.37 -11.35
C ALA A 399 14.98 25.08 -10.00
N GLY A 400 15.97 24.64 -9.22
CA GLY A 400 16.30 25.20 -7.90
C GLY A 400 15.60 24.54 -6.72
N ASP A 401 14.67 23.62 -6.99
CA ASP A 401 13.95 22.83 -5.99
C ASP A 401 14.75 21.58 -5.60
N THR A 402 14.31 20.88 -4.54
CA THR A 402 14.99 19.69 -4.00
C THR A 402 14.02 18.53 -3.79
N VAL A 403 14.45 17.31 -4.17
CA VAL A 403 13.77 16.05 -3.87
C VAL A 403 14.75 15.10 -3.17
N LEU A 404 14.40 14.67 -1.96
CA LEU A 404 15.17 13.70 -1.17
C LEU A 404 14.35 12.43 -1.01
N VAL A 405 14.90 11.29 -1.38
CA VAL A 405 14.20 9.99 -1.38
C VAL A 405 14.99 9.01 -0.54
N GLU A 406 14.38 8.45 0.50
CA GLU A 406 14.98 7.39 1.32
C GLU A 406 14.04 6.18 1.35
N GLN A 407 14.52 5.08 0.76
CA GLN A 407 13.69 3.93 0.41
C GLN A 407 14.41 2.62 0.73
N LEU A 408 13.63 1.60 1.11
CA LEU A 408 14.11 0.22 1.11
C LEU A 408 14.61 -0.18 -0.28
N TYR A 409 13.81 0.06 -1.31
CA TYR A 409 14.23 -0.15 -2.70
C TYR A 409 13.41 0.69 -3.68
N GLU A 410 13.99 0.93 -4.86
CA GLU A 410 13.31 1.41 -6.07
C GLU A 410 13.84 0.56 -7.23
N ARG A 411 12.96 -0.14 -7.96
CA ARG A 411 13.39 -0.99 -9.08
C ARG A 411 13.68 -0.16 -10.33
N VAL A 412 14.67 -0.56 -11.14
CA VAL A 412 14.99 0.09 -12.42
C VAL A 412 13.76 0.14 -13.34
N HIS A 413 13.04 -0.97 -13.38
CA HIS A 413 11.80 -1.12 -14.12
C HIS A 413 10.87 -2.08 -13.37
N TRP A 414 9.60 -2.06 -13.73
CA TRP A 414 8.59 -3.02 -13.31
C TRP A 414 8.43 -4.14 -14.35
N GLY A 415 7.39 -4.95 -14.25
CA GLY A 415 7.17 -6.05 -15.18
C GLY A 415 8.04 -7.28 -14.91
N GLY A 416 8.17 -8.13 -15.92
CA GLY A 416 8.88 -9.40 -15.86
C GLY A 416 10.37 -9.29 -16.20
N SER A 417 11.08 -10.42 -16.16
CA SER A 417 12.54 -10.47 -16.38
C SER A 417 13.01 -10.05 -17.78
N ASN A 418 12.11 -9.94 -18.75
CA ASN A 418 12.41 -9.52 -20.13
C ASN A 418 12.00 -8.07 -20.41
N ASP A 419 11.36 -7.41 -19.43
CA ASP A 419 10.97 -6.01 -19.57
C ASP A 419 12.17 -5.09 -19.40
N THR A 420 11.97 -3.83 -19.77
CA THR A 420 12.97 -2.76 -19.70
C THR A 420 12.35 -1.50 -19.12
N PRO A 421 13.15 -0.47 -18.75
CA PRO A 421 12.61 0.84 -18.38
C PRO A 421 11.69 1.45 -19.44
N GLN A 422 11.81 1.03 -20.71
CA GLN A 422 10.96 1.53 -21.78
C GLN A 422 9.65 0.75 -21.91
N SER A 423 9.65 -0.58 -21.70
CA SER A 423 8.44 -1.40 -21.80
C SER A 423 7.62 -1.42 -20.52
N ALA A 424 8.27 -1.31 -19.35
CA ALA A 424 7.61 -1.32 -18.05
C ALA A 424 8.32 -0.39 -17.06
N PRO A 425 8.25 0.94 -17.25
CA PRO A 425 8.93 1.88 -16.37
C PRO A 425 8.47 1.74 -14.92
N ASN A 426 9.40 1.87 -13.98
CA ASN A 426 9.03 2.24 -12.62
C ASN A 426 8.63 3.72 -12.61
N LEU A 427 7.34 4.00 -12.48
CA LEU A 427 6.81 5.36 -12.56
C LEU A 427 7.31 6.29 -11.45
N ARG A 428 7.63 5.73 -10.28
CA ARG A 428 8.20 6.51 -9.17
C ARG A 428 9.62 6.96 -9.49
N LEU A 429 10.45 6.01 -9.92
CA LEU A 429 11.83 6.28 -10.34
C LEU A 429 11.85 7.28 -11.51
N GLN A 430 10.95 7.09 -12.48
CA GLN A 430 10.81 8.00 -13.62
C GLN A 430 10.44 9.41 -13.18
N ALA A 431 9.53 9.58 -12.22
CA ALA A 431 9.17 10.90 -11.67
C ALA A 431 10.37 11.62 -11.01
N TYR A 432 11.23 10.90 -10.29
CA TYR A 432 12.45 11.48 -9.72
C TYR A 432 13.45 11.93 -10.80
N ILE A 433 13.63 11.10 -11.85
CA ILE A 433 14.47 11.44 -13.00
C ILE A 433 13.93 12.68 -13.72
N ASP A 434 12.62 12.75 -13.93
CA ASP A 434 11.98 13.87 -14.62
C ASP A 434 12.03 15.17 -13.80
N ALA A 435 11.93 15.10 -12.47
CA ALA A 435 12.20 16.23 -11.59
C ALA A 435 13.63 16.77 -11.78
N ALA A 436 14.63 15.87 -11.84
CA ALA A 436 16.01 16.26 -12.09
C ALA A 436 16.21 16.86 -13.50
N ARG A 437 15.53 16.33 -14.52
CA ARG A 437 15.52 16.89 -15.88
C ARG A 437 14.87 18.26 -15.96
N ARG A 438 13.89 18.56 -15.09
CA ARG A 438 13.32 19.91 -14.91
C ARG A 438 14.24 20.87 -14.14
N GLY A 439 15.37 20.38 -13.61
CA GLY A 439 16.40 21.17 -12.94
C GLY A 439 16.41 21.07 -11.41
N ALA A 440 15.64 20.14 -10.82
CA ALA A 440 15.67 19.91 -9.38
C ALA A 440 16.97 19.20 -8.96
N THR A 441 17.38 19.42 -7.71
CA THR A 441 18.40 18.61 -7.05
C THR A 441 17.74 17.35 -6.50
N VAL A 442 18.11 16.18 -7.01
CA VAL A 442 17.48 14.91 -6.60
C VAL A 442 18.51 13.97 -5.97
N ARG A 443 18.23 13.49 -4.76
CA ARG A 443 19.09 12.57 -4.00
C ARG A 443 18.30 11.36 -3.55
N ILE A 444 18.75 10.17 -3.94
CA ILE A 444 18.07 8.90 -3.66
C ILE A 444 18.99 8.00 -2.84
N LEU A 445 18.64 7.74 -1.59
CA LEU A 445 19.33 6.79 -0.73
C LEU A 445 18.53 5.50 -0.67
N LEU A 446 19.14 4.41 -1.13
CA LEU A 446 18.56 3.07 -1.12
C LEU A 446 19.27 2.18 -0.10
N ASP A 447 18.57 1.16 0.36
CA ASP A 447 19.11 0.21 1.33
C ASP A 447 20.29 -0.61 0.78
N ALA A 448 21.26 -0.89 1.67
CA ALA A 448 22.43 -1.73 1.44
C ALA A 448 22.46 -2.99 2.32
N TYR A 449 21.35 -3.34 2.99
CA TYR A 449 21.31 -4.42 3.98
C TYR A 449 20.45 -5.62 3.51
N PHE A 450 19.22 -5.35 3.08
CA PHE A 450 18.22 -6.30 2.61
C PHE A 450 18.32 -6.57 1.10
N ASP A 451 18.48 -5.52 0.27
CA ASP A 451 18.44 -5.63 -1.19
C ASP A 451 19.62 -4.93 -1.86
N THR A 452 20.82 -5.48 -1.71
CA THR A 452 22.03 -4.88 -2.31
C THR A 452 22.11 -5.06 -3.82
N GLY A 453 21.47 -6.09 -4.37
CA GLY A 453 21.59 -6.47 -5.77
C GLY A 453 20.81 -5.52 -6.67
N ASP A 454 19.49 -5.48 -6.49
CA ASP A 454 18.61 -4.70 -7.36
C ASP A 454 18.80 -3.20 -7.10
N ASN A 455 19.07 -2.79 -5.86
CA ASN A 455 19.39 -1.39 -5.58
C ASN A 455 20.72 -0.96 -6.22
N ALA A 456 21.73 -1.83 -6.29
CA ALA A 456 22.97 -1.50 -7.01
C ALA A 456 22.72 -1.32 -8.52
N GLU A 457 21.80 -2.10 -9.09
CA GLU A 457 21.37 -1.93 -10.48
C GLU A 457 20.70 -0.56 -10.68
N THR A 458 19.80 -0.15 -9.78
CA THR A 458 19.17 1.17 -9.82
C THR A 458 20.19 2.31 -9.69
N VAL A 459 21.17 2.19 -8.78
CA VAL A 459 22.25 3.18 -8.65
C VAL A 459 23.08 3.27 -9.94
N ALA A 460 23.41 2.14 -10.56
CA ALA A 460 24.15 2.10 -11.82
C ALA A 460 23.35 2.72 -12.97
N TYR A 461 22.06 2.40 -13.08
CA TYR A 461 21.15 2.97 -14.07
C TYR A 461 21.06 4.50 -13.96
N ILE A 462 20.87 5.01 -12.75
CA ILE A 462 20.85 6.46 -12.47
C ILE A 462 22.19 7.10 -12.83
N SER A 463 23.32 6.47 -12.45
CA SER A 463 24.65 6.98 -12.75
C SER A 463 24.89 7.12 -14.25
N GLN A 464 24.38 6.19 -15.05
CA GLN A 464 24.46 6.26 -16.51
C GLN A 464 23.65 7.43 -17.09
N ILE A 465 22.44 7.69 -16.56
CA ILE A 465 21.63 8.86 -16.96
C ILE A 465 22.39 10.15 -16.65
N VAL A 466 22.95 10.27 -15.44
CA VAL A 466 23.69 11.46 -15.01
C VAL A 466 24.90 11.72 -15.91
N GLN A 467 25.66 10.69 -16.26
CA GLN A 467 26.80 10.80 -17.19
C GLN A 467 26.39 11.27 -18.59
N ASN A 468 25.21 10.85 -19.05
CA ASN A 468 24.71 11.17 -20.39
C ASN A 468 24.05 12.55 -20.48
N GLU A 469 23.32 12.96 -19.44
CA GLU A 469 22.46 14.14 -19.45
C GLU A 469 23.01 15.33 -18.65
N GLY A 470 23.96 15.10 -17.73
CA GLY A 470 24.54 16.17 -16.88
C GLY A 470 23.55 16.77 -15.89
N ILE A 471 22.51 16.02 -15.51
CA ILE A 471 21.46 16.45 -14.56
C ILE A 471 21.88 16.27 -13.10
N ASN A 472 21.32 17.07 -12.19
CA ASN A 472 21.65 17.05 -10.76
C ASN A 472 20.88 15.94 -10.00
N LEU A 473 21.13 14.70 -10.41
CA LEU A 473 20.58 13.49 -9.82
C LEU A 473 21.72 12.63 -9.26
N ARG A 474 21.53 12.03 -8.09
CA ARG A 474 22.47 11.03 -7.57
C ARG A 474 21.75 10.01 -6.72
N ALA A 475 22.18 8.75 -6.81
CA ALA A 475 21.73 7.69 -5.93
C ALA A 475 22.90 7.01 -5.21
N LEU A 476 22.66 6.52 -4.00
CA LEU A 476 23.63 5.80 -3.17
C LEU A 476 22.97 4.59 -2.49
N LEU A 477 23.81 3.66 -2.05
CA LEU A 477 23.43 2.58 -1.14
C LEU A 477 23.90 2.92 0.27
N GLY A 478 23.05 2.68 1.28
CA GLY A 478 23.35 3.00 2.67
C GLY A 478 22.85 1.96 3.67
N ASN A 479 23.56 1.87 4.79
CA ASN A 479 23.09 1.20 6.02
C ASN A 479 23.46 2.10 7.22
N PRO A 480 22.84 3.29 7.32
CA PRO A 480 23.32 4.36 8.19
C PRO A 480 23.18 4.04 9.68
N THR A 481 22.23 3.17 10.04
CA THR A 481 21.86 2.82 11.42
C THR A 481 22.20 1.37 11.77
N GLY A 482 22.87 0.65 10.88
CA GLY A 482 23.44 -0.67 11.10
C GLY A 482 22.51 -1.87 10.88
N ARG A 483 21.18 -1.69 10.78
CA ARG A 483 20.22 -2.77 10.45
C ARG A 483 19.38 -2.52 9.20
N GLY A 484 19.83 -1.63 8.34
CA GLY A 484 19.23 -1.32 7.03
C GLY A 484 18.37 -0.06 7.01
N ILE A 485 17.99 0.35 5.81
CA ILE A 485 16.98 1.37 5.53
C ILE A 485 15.67 0.64 5.24
N HIS A 486 14.66 0.87 6.07
CA HIS A 486 13.31 0.36 5.86
C HIS A 486 12.28 1.51 5.89
N ASN A 487 12.76 2.70 5.57
CA ASN A 487 11.97 3.90 5.36
C ASN A 487 11.29 3.89 3.97
N LYS A 488 10.21 4.67 3.84
CA LYS A 488 9.58 5.00 2.56
C LYS A 488 9.24 6.47 2.55
N MET A 489 10.30 7.28 2.65
CA MET A 489 10.20 8.72 2.86
C MET A 489 10.61 9.48 1.60
N ILE A 490 9.79 10.44 1.21
CA ILE A 490 10.10 11.38 0.13
C ILE A 490 9.86 12.79 0.65
N LEU A 491 10.88 13.64 0.53
CA LEU A 491 10.84 15.05 0.90
C LEU A 491 10.93 15.90 -0.36
N VAL A 492 10.03 16.86 -0.53
CA VAL A 492 10.02 17.78 -1.68
C VAL A 492 9.99 19.21 -1.17
N GLU A 493 11.00 20.00 -1.52
CA GLU A 493 10.99 21.46 -1.37
C GLU A 493 10.83 22.06 -2.76
N ALA A 494 9.64 22.59 -3.05
CA ALA A 494 9.29 23.10 -4.37
C ALA A 494 8.55 24.44 -4.28
N GLY A 495 9.03 25.46 -4.98
CA GLY A 495 8.35 26.76 -5.04
C GLY A 495 8.18 27.46 -3.66
N GLY A 496 9.02 27.11 -2.69
CA GLY A 496 8.94 27.59 -1.31
C GLY A 496 8.03 26.76 -0.39
N GLU A 497 7.34 25.75 -0.90
CA GLU A 497 6.58 24.79 -0.10
C GLU A 497 7.41 23.55 0.22
N LYS A 498 7.24 23.00 1.43
CA LYS A 498 7.93 21.78 1.88
C LYS A 498 6.93 20.69 2.18
N TRP A 499 7.10 19.57 1.50
CA TRP A 499 6.24 18.40 1.57
C TRP A 499 7.01 17.19 2.07
N THR A 500 6.36 16.36 2.87
CA THR A 500 6.88 15.08 3.37
C THR A 500 5.87 13.99 3.10
N HIS A 501 6.29 12.95 2.38
CA HIS A 501 5.58 11.68 2.23
C HIS A 501 6.24 10.63 3.12
N LEU A 502 5.46 9.89 3.90
CA LEU A 502 5.92 8.73 4.66
C LEU A 502 4.82 7.69 4.81
N GLY A 503 5.18 6.41 4.87
CA GLY A 503 4.24 5.30 4.96
C GLY A 503 4.88 3.97 4.57
N SER A 504 4.07 3.02 4.11
CA SER A 504 4.48 1.65 3.85
C SER A 504 4.86 1.34 2.39
N ILE A 505 4.53 2.24 1.45
CA ILE A 505 4.58 2.02 0.00
C ILE A 505 6.02 1.92 -0.53
N ASN A 506 6.48 0.71 -0.85
CA ASN A 506 7.79 0.48 -1.49
C ASN A 506 7.80 0.85 -2.99
N GLY A 507 8.99 0.87 -3.60
CA GLY A 507 9.22 1.18 -5.01
C GLY A 507 8.91 0.06 -6.03
N SER A 508 8.01 -0.88 -5.72
CA SER A 508 7.63 -1.97 -6.64
C SER A 508 6.23 -1.74 -7.24
N GLU A 509 5.97 -2.42 -8.36
CA GLU A 509 4.64 -2.44 -8.96
C GLU A 509 3.62 -3.10 -8.03
N ALA A 510 3.99 -4.19 -7.36
CA ALA A 510 3.12 -4.91 -6.43
C ALA A 510 2.71 -4.03 -5.25
N SER A 511 3.66 -3.32 -4.62
CA SER A 511 3.32 -2.33 -3.59
C SER A 511 2.37 -1.27 -4.12
N SER A 512 2.50 -0.85 -5.39
CA SER A 512 1.68 0.24 -5.93
C SER A 512 0.30 -0.22 -6.45
N LYS A 513 0.13 -1.49 -6.83
CA LYS A 513 -1.04 -1.96 -7.61
C LYS A 513 -1.70 -3.24 -7.11
N ALA A 514 -1.13 -3.93 -6.12
CA ALA A 514 -1.64 -5.22 -5.65
C ALA A 514 -1.67 -5.37 -4.12
N ASN A 515 -0.71 -4.76 -3.40
CA ASN A 515 -0.71 -4.75 -1.94
C ASN A 515 -1.66 -3.69 -1.40
N ARG A 516 -2.23 -3.95 -0.23
CA ARG A 516 -2.74 -2.90 0.65
C ARG A 516 -1.55 -2.14 1.23
N GLU A 517 -1.47 -0.85 0.99
CA GLU A 517 -0.43 0.03 1.53
C GLU A 517 -1.04 1.35 1.97
N LEU A 518 -0.36 2.08 2.86
CA LEU A 518 -0.80 3.40 3.31
C LEU A 518 0.39 4.34 3.50
N ALA A 519 0.20 5.60 3.12
CA ALA A 519 1.10 6.71 3.37
C ALA A 519 0.32 8.00 3.62
N ILE A 520 0.99 8.97 4.23
CA ILE A 520 0.51 10.33 4.38
C ILE A 520 1.52 11.31 3.78
N GLN A 521 0.99 12.31 3.09
CA GLN A 521 1.73 13.47 2.64
C GLN A 521 1.29 14.68 3.44
N VAL A 522 2.24 15.49 3.92
CA VAL A 522 1.94 16.73 4.62
C VAL A 522 2.77 17.88 4.07
N GLN A 523 2.13 19.02 3.82
CA GLN A 523 2.80 20.28 3.60
C GLN A 523 3.16 20.89 4.96
N SER A 524 4.43 20.87 5.34
CA SER A 524 4.89 21.40 6.61
C SER A 524 6.40 21.63 6.64
N ASP A 525 6.78 22.89 6.87
CA ASP A 525 8.17 23.27 7.10
C ASP A 525 8.78 22.56 8.31
N ALA A 526 7.99 22.37 9.38
CA ALA A 526 8.45 21.75 10.62
C ALA A 526 8.74 20.26 10.44
N VAL A 527 7.85 19.54 9.75
CA VAL A 527 8.04 18.10 9.47
C VAL A 527 9.21 17.89 8.52
N TYR A 528 9.30 18.68 7.44
CA TYR A 528 10.43 18.61 6.52
C TYR A 528 11.76 18.92 7.23
N ALA A 529 11.80 19.95 8.07
CA ALA A 529 13.00 20.35 8.82
C ALA A 529 13.42 19.33 9.89
N TYR A 530 12.53 18.43 10.31
CA TYR A 530 12.86 17.31 11.18
C TYR A 530 13.53 16.16 10.40
N PHE A 531 13.03 15.83 9.20
CA PHE A 531 13.53 14.69 8.44
C PHE A 531 14.71 15.01 7.50
N ALA A 532 14.76 16.21 6.90
CA ALA A 532 15.81 16.56 5.95
C ALA A 532 17.23 16.49 6.57
N PRO A 533 17.49 16.96 7.81
CA PRO A 533 18.80 16.79 8.41
C PRO A 533 19.17 15.32 8.65
N ALA A 534 18.21 14.48 9.04
CA ALA A 534 18.43 13.04 9.19
C ALA A 534 18.84 12.40 7.86
N PHE A 535 18.11 12.69 6.77
CA PHE A 535 18.47 12.26 5.43
C PHE A 535 19.91 12.65 5.07
N TRP A 536 20.34 13.88 5.34
CA TRP A 536 21.70 14.32 5.00
C TRP A 536 22.78 13.67 5.85
N VAL A 537 22.50 13.33 7.11
CA VAL A 537 23.41 12.51 7.92
C VAL A 537 23.53 11.11 7.32
N ASP A 538 22.41 10.50 6.96
CA ASP A 538 22.39 9.15 6.38
C ASP A 538 23.10 9.12 5.02
N TRP A 539 22.85 10.13 4.17
CA TRP A 539 23.51 10.36 2.90
C TRP A 539 25.04 10.47 3.05
N THR A 540 25.50 11.30 3.98
CA THR A 540 26.94 11.52 4.20
C THR A 540 27.63 10.31 4.81
N SER A 541 26.98 9.62 5.75
CA SER A 541 27.48 8.36 6.30
C SER A 541 27.59 7.25 5.25
N SER A 542 26.79 7.34 4.20
CA SER A 542 26.78 6.42 3.03
C SER A 542 27.75 6.86 1.92
N GLY A 543 28.64 7.82 2.18
CA GLY A 543 29.67 8.29 1.24
C GLY A 543 29.24 9.40 0.30
N GLY A 544 28.07 9.98 0.52
CA GLY A 544 27.60 11.17 -0.18
C GLY A 544 28.28 12.45 0.28
N LEU A 545 28.47 13.41 -0.62
CA LEU A 545 28.89 14.77 -0.26
C LEU A 545 27.63 15.62 -0.05
N CYS A 546 27.62 16.44 1.01
CA CYS A 546 26.51 17.32 1.35
C CYS A 546 26.57 18.63 0.53
N CYS A 547 25.41 19.07 0.04
CA CYS A 547 25.07 20.42 -0.45
C CYS A 547 26.17 21.25 -1.14
N SER A 548 26.87 20.69 -2.14
CA SER A 548 27.63 21.49 -3.13
C SER A 548 27.78 20.85 -4.51
N ASP A 549 26.96 19.84 -4.85
CA ASP A 549 27.06 19.12 -6.14
C ASP A 549 26.60 19.93 -7.37
N ALA A 550 26.48 21.25 -7.26
CA ALA A 550 26.45 22.13 -8.43
C ALA A 550 27.82 22.21 -9.15
N ALA A 551 28.87 21.59 -8.60
CA ALA A 551 30.24 21.76 -9.08
C ALA A 551 31.03 20.45 -9.19
N PHE A 552 30.55 19.46 -9.95
CA PHE A 552 31.42 18.46 -10.58
C PHE A 552 30.82 18.01 -11.92
N ILE A 553 30.93 18.89 -12.91
CA ILE A 553 31.15 18.49 -14.31
C ILE A 553 32.67 18.57 -14.50
N GLU A 554 33.39 17.48 -14.27
CA GLU A 554 34.69 17.19 -14.90
C GLU A 554 34.82 15.70 -15.18
#